data_AF-A0A3D3GTK8-F1
#
_entry.id   AF-A0A3D3GTK8-F1
#
_cell.length_a   1.000
_cell.length_b   1.000
_cell.length_c   1.000
_cell.angle_alpha   90.00
_cell.angle_beta   90.00
_cell.angle_gamma   90.00
#
_symmetry.space_group_name_H-M   'P 1'
#
loop_
_entity.id
_entity.type
_entity.pdbx_description
1 polymer ?
#
loop_
_entity_poly.entity_id
_entity_poly.type
_entity_poly.pdbx_seq_one_letter_code
_entity_poly.pdbx_strand_id
1 'polypeptide(L)'
;VMPALTFAATANAALYLGAKPVFADIHSGTGNIDVKDAERKLTKRTKAIVAVDYAGLPAELGSVRRLAKKHKLVFIEDAAQGLGASY
;
A
#
# COMPACT_ATOMS: atom_id res chain seq x y z
N VAL A 1 2.66 6.17 0.03
CA VAL A 1 2.90 5.30 -1.14
C VAL A 1 1.86 4.20 -1.10
N MET A 2 1.22 3.89 -2.22
CA MET A 2 0.09 2.93 -2.33
C MET A 2 0.11 2.28 -3.71
N PRO A 3 -0.56 1.13 -3.95
CA PRO A 3 -0.61 0.55 -5.29
C PRO A 3 -1.37 1.46 -6.28
N ALA A 4 -0.96 1.45 -7.54
CA ALA A 4 -1.70 2.11 -8.63
C ALA A 4 -3.00 1.37 -8.98
N LEU A 5 -2.99 0.04 -8.84
CA LEU A 5 -4.17 -0.81 -9.04
C LEU A 5 -4.92 -0.98 -7.71
N THR A 6 -5.99 -0.20 -7.52
CA THR A 6 -6.94 -0.32 -6.40
C THR A 6 -8.19 0.52 -6.72
N PHE A 7 -9.19 0.49 -5.84
CA PHE A 7 -10.31 1.42 -5.92
C PHE A 7 -9.86 2.86 -5.58
N ALA A 8 -10.45 3.86 -6.26
CA ALA A 8 -10.05 5.27 -6.13
C ALA A 8 -10.10 5.81 -4.69
N ALA A 9 -10.91 5.22 -3.81
CA ALA A 9 -11.02 5.62 -2.41
C ALA A 9 -9.67 5.58 -1.68
N THR A 10 -8.78 4.61 -1.96
CA THR A 10 -7.46 4.51 -1.32
C THR A 10 -6.64 5.79 -1.54
N ALA A 11 -6.67 6.35 -2.75
CA ALA A 11 -5.98 7.60 -3.08
C ALA A 11 -6.76 8.83 -2.60
N ASN A 12 -8.09 8.83 -2.73
CA ASN A 12 -8.93 9.94 -2.31
C ASN A 12 -8.81 10.21 -0.80
N ALA A 13 -8.68 9.16 0.03
CA ALA A 13 -8.46 9.31 1.47
C ALA A 13 -7.21 10.15 1.77
N ALA A 14 -6.12 9.97 1.01
CA ALA A 14 -4.94 10.81 1.13
C ALA A 14 -5.17 12.24 0.62
N LEU A 15 -5.88 12.40 -0.50
CA LEU A 15 -6.19 13.71 -1.08
C LEU A 15 -7.07 14.57 -0.16
N TYR A 16 -8.05 13.97 0.52
CA TYR A 16 -8.91 14.66 1.49
C TYR A 16 -8.13 15.22 2.69
N LEU A 17 -6.97 14.67 2.99
CA LEU A 17 -6.06 15.15 4.02
C LEU A 17 -4.98 16.12 3.49
N GLY A 18 -5.08 16.54 2.22
CA GLY A 18 -4.09 17.39 1.56
C GLY A 18 -2.75 16.70 1.27
N ALA A 19 -2.69 15.36 1.38
CA ALA A 19 -1.50 14.59 1.03
C ALA A 19 -1.42 14.36 -0.48
N LYS A 20 -0.21 14.09 -0.97
CA LYS A 20 0.05 13.71 -2.37
C LYS A 20 0.21 12.19 -2.49
N PRO A 21 -0.71 11.47 -3.15
CA PRO A 21 -0.51 10.05 -3.48
C PRO A 21 0.77 9.86 -4.30
N VAL A 22 1.48 8.79 -4.01
CA VAL A 22 2.63 8.31 -4.79
C VAL A 22 2.36 6.84 -5.05
N PHE A 23 2.21 6.50 -6.32
CA PHE A 23 1.79 5.16 -6.74
C PHE A 23 2.99 4.26 -6.95
N ALA A 24 2.99 3.12 -6.27
CA ALA A 24 3.85 1.98 -6.54
C ALA A 24 3.17 1.04 -7.54
N ASP A 25 3.99 0.33 -8.30
CA ASP A 25 3.50 -0.74 -9.18
C ASP A 25 3.07 -1.97 -8.35
N ILE A 26 2.54 -2.97 -9.04
CA ILE A 26 2.01 -4.20 -8.46
C ILE A 26 2.73 -5.45 -9.00
N HIS A 27 2.59 -6.56 -8.29
CA HIS A 27 2.91 -7.88 -8.85
C HIS A 27 1.74 -8.35 -9.74
N SER A 28 2.01 -8.62 -11.02
CA SER A 28 0.98 -9.04 -11.99
C SER A 28 0.23 -10.31 -11.61
N GLY A 29 0.86 -11.21 -10.84
CA GLY A 29 0.25 -12.46 -10.38
C GLY A 29 -0.73 -12.31 -9.21
N THR A 30 -0.66 -11.21 -8.45
CA THR A 30 -1.49 -11.01 -7.24
C THR A 30 -2.34 -9.75 -7.30
N GLY A 31 -1.98 -8.77 -8.13
CA GLY A 31 -2.59 -7.44 -8.10
C GLY A 31 -2.15 -6.57 -6.92
N ASN A 32 -1.37 -7.13 -5.99
CA ASN A 32 -0.92 -6.44 -4.78
C ASN A 32 0.38 -5.67 -5.01
N ILE A 33 0.61 -4.68 -4.15
CA ILE A 33 1.75 -3.76 -4.22
C ILE A 33 3.12 -4.48 -4.32
N ASP A 34 3.96 -4.07 -5.28
CA ASP A 34 5.37 -4.48 -5.31
C ASP A 34 6.14 -3.67 -4.25
N VAL A 35 6.55 -4.35 -3.18
CA VAL A 35 7.26 -3.73 -2.06
C VAL A 35 8.61 -3.12 -2.47
N LYS A 36 9.30 -3.69 -3.46
CA LYS A 36 10.56 -3.15 -3.96
C LYS A 36 10.33 -1.87 -4.73
N ASP A 37 9.27 -1.81 -5.55
CA ASP A 37 8.90 -0.57 -6.24
C ASP A 37 8.43 0.51 -5.26
N ALA A 38 7.67 0.12 -4.24
CA ALA A 38 7.27 1.03 -3.17
C ALA A 38 8.50 1.62 -2.44
N GLU A 39 9.51 0.80 -2.13
CA GLU A 39 10.76 1.26 -1.49
C GLU A 39 11.51 2.28 -2.37
N ARG A 40 11.64 2.02 -3.68
CA ARG A 40 12.28 2.96 -4.63
C ARG A 40 11.59 4.32 -4.72
N LYS A 41 10.28 4.36 -4.47
CA LYS A 41 9.45 5.58 -4.53
C LYS A 41 9.35 6.33 -3.22
N LEU A 42 9.98 5.84 -2.14
CA LEU A 42 10.04 6.56 -0.87
C LEU A 42 10.85 7.85 -1.03
N THR A 43 10.41 8.90 -0.33
CA THR A 43 11.11 10.17 -0.24
C THR A 43 11.11 10.64 1.21
N LYS A 44 11.85 11.71 1.52
CA LYS A 44 11.80 12.37 2.83
C LYS A 44 10.39 12.88 3.21
N ARG A 45 9.50 13.06 2.23
CA ARG A 45 8.10 13.47 2.45
C ARG A 45 7.14 12.30 2.67
N THR A 46 7.58 11.05 2.46
CA THR A 46 6.69 9.91 2.66
C THR A 46 6.36 9.75 4.14
N LYS A 47 5.07 9.65 4.46
CA LYS A 47 4.56 9.48 5.85
C LYS A 47 3.88 8.14 6.08
N ALA A 48 3.27 7.58 5.04
CA ALA A 48 2.56 6.31 5.11
C ALA A 48 2.83 5.43 3.88
N ILE A 49 2.75 4.13 4.09
CA ILE A 49 2.63 3.11 3.06
C ILE A 49 1.29 2.38 3.23
N VAL A 50 0.59 2.17 2.12
CA VAL A 50 -0.70 1.50 2.08
C VAL A 50 -0.55 0.23 1.25
N ALA A 51 -0.98 -0.91 1.80
CA ALA A 51 -1.20 -2.13 1.03
C ALA A 51 -2.71 -2.35 0.91
N VAL A 52 -3.15 -2.91 -0.22
CA VAL A 52 -4.54 -3.26 -0.49
C VAL A 52 -4.58 -4.76 -0.62
N ASP A 53 -5.57 -5.42 -0.02
CA ASP A 53 -5.81 -6.85 -0.22
C ASP A 53 -6.64 -7.05 -1.48
N TYR A 54 -5.99 -6.90 -2.63
CA TYR A 54 -6.66 -6.83 -3.91
C TYR A 54 -7.39 -8.15 -4.23
N ALA A 55 -8.64 -8.03 -4.68
CA ALA A 55 -9.54 -9.13 -4.97
C ALA A 55 -9.72 -10.14 -3.79
N GLY A 56 -9.51 -9.68 -2.55
CA GLY A 56 -9.59 -10.51 -1.35
C GLY A 56 -8.35 -11.37 -1.08
N LEU A 57 -7.29 -11.21 -1.87
CA LEU A 57 -5.99 -11.83 -1.61
C LEU A 57 -5.15 -10.90 -0.74
N PRO A 58 -4.76 -11.30 0.49
CA PRO A 58 -3.90 -10.47 1.33
C PRO A 58 -2.61 -10.08 0.64
N ALA A 59 -2.20 -8.82 0.81
CA ALA A 59 -0.87 -8.40 0.36
C ALA A 59 0.23 -9.11 1.16
N GLU A 60 1.49 -8.95 0.74
CA GLU A 60 2.65 -9.43 1.51
C GLU A 60 2.88 -8.58 2.78
N LEU A 61 1.95 -8.62 3.74
CA LEU A 61 1.85 -7.71 4.88
C LEU A 61 3.12 -7.72 5.74
N GLY A 62 3.80 -8.86 5.85
CA GLY A 62 5.07 -8.98 6.56
C GLY A 62 6.17 -8.14 5.92
N SER A 63 6.26 -8.15 4.59
CA SER A 63 7.23 -7.36 3.82
C SER A 63 6.91 -5.87 3.88
N VAL A 64 5.64 -5.49 3.72
CA VAL A 64 5.21 -4.08 3.83
C VAL A 64 5.47 -3.53 5.23
N ARG A 65 5.13 -4.29 6.28
CA ARG A 65 5.36 -3.90 7.68
C ARG A 65 6.84 -3.74 8.00
N ARG A 66 7.72 -4.61 7.49
CA ARG A 66 9.18 -4.46 7.62
C ARG A 66 9.67 -3.17 6.96
N LEU A 67 9.21 -2.87 5.74
CA LEU A 67 9.58 -1.65 5.03
C LEU A 67 9.09 -0.40 5.80
N ALA A 68 7.84 -0.41 6.27
CA ALA A 68 7.29 0.67 7.08
C ALA A 68 8.11 0.92 8.35
N LYS A 69 8.47 -0.15 9.09
CA LYS A 69 9.31 -0.06 10.30
C LYS A 69 10.70 0.50 9.98
N LYS A 70 11.36 0.01 8.94
CA LYS A 70 12.69 0.46 8.50
C LYS A 70 12.72 1.96 8.22
N HIS A 71 11.66 2.50 7.60
CA HIS A 71 11.58 3.90 7.20
C HIS A 71 10.73 4.77 8.15
N LYS A 72 10.29 4.23 9.30
CA LYS A 72 9.43 4.93 10.28
C LYS A 72 8.15 5.51 9.66
N LEU A 73 7.51 4.73 8.78
CA LEU A 73 6.26 5.08 8.12
C LEU A 73 5.07 4.47 8.85
N VAL A 74 3.91 5.14 8.79
CA VAL A 74 2.63 4.53 9.15
C VAL A 74 2.30 3.46 8.10
N PHE A 75 1.97 2.26 8.56
CA PHE A 75 1.44 1.21 7.70
C PHE A 75 -0.09 1.18 7.82
N ILE A 76 -0.78 1.26 6.69
CA ILE A 76 -2.23 1.12 6.58
C ILE A 76 -2.52 -0.08 5.68
N GLU A 77 -3.36 -0.97 6.15
CA GLU A 77 -3.92 -2.08 5.38
C GLU A 77 -5.32 -1.68 4.93
N ASP A 78 -5.51 -1.60 3.62
CA ASP A 78 -6.81 -1.42 3.00
C ASP A 78 -7.40 -2.80 2.70
N ALA A 79 -8.02 -3.36 3.74
CA ALA A 79 -8.66 -4.68 3.72
C ALA A 79 -10.11 -4.61 3.21
N ALA A 80 -10.49 -3.58 2.44
CA ALA A 80 -11.87 -3.39 1.98
C ALA A 80 -12.43 -4.61 1.20
N GLN A 81 -11.56 -5.35 0.52
CA GLN A 81 -11.89 -6.58 -0.20
C GLN A 81 -11.46 -7.86 0.54
N GLY A 82 -10.70 -7.73 1.65
CA GLY A 82 -10.02 -8.83 2.36
C GLY A 82 -10.83 -9.49 3.47
N LEU A 83 -12.13 -9.23 3.60
CA LEU A 83 -12.95 -9.79 4.68
C LEU A 83 -12.91 -11.33 4.67
N GLY A 84 -12.46 -11.93 5.77
CA GLY A 84 -12.35 -13.39 5.93
C GLY A 84 -11.06 -14.01 5.42
N ALA A 85 -10.13 -13.22 4.86
CA ALA A 85 -8.82 -13.69 4.45
C ALA A 85 -7.84 -13.84 5.65
N SER A 86 -6.75 -14.57 5.42
CA SER A 86 -5.70 -14.81 6.42
C SER A 86 -4.30 -14.69 5.81
N TYR A 87 -3.36 -14.11 6.57
CA TYR A 87 -1.94 -13.95 6.22
C TYR A 87 -1.04 -14.30 7.41
#